data_AF-A0A5P9PKQ8-F1
#
_entry.id   AF-A0A5P9PKQ8-F1
#
_cell.length_a   1.000
_cell.length_b   1.000
_cell.length_c   1.000
_cell.angle_alpha   90.00
_cell.angle_beta   90.00
_cell.angle_gamma   90.00
#
_symmetry.space_group_name_H-M   'P 1'
#
loop_
_entity.id
_entity.type
_entity.pdbx_description
1 polymer ?
#
loop_
_entity_poly.entity_id
_entity_poly.type
_entity_poly.pdbx_seq_one_letter_code
_entity_poly.pdbx_strand_id
1 'polypeptide(L)'
;MCSTLGVRWDRQRIGGEGEQAIPGLAGLVRSVTSPEFAGVTFHEVRARSVLNKVPGSSALPFSWTVNPYRGCSHACTYCLAGDTEVLMADGDLKPLEEIEVGDEVFGTRAHQGHRRGAPTRVLAHWVTVKRAYRVVLENGAELIASGDHRFLTERGWRHVVADRPGPAARPHLAVGEQLVGISLYTSELPARLGVVRVEDLGREIPMYDLTTETGDFIANGVVSHNCFARKSHTYLDFDAGKDFDSQVVVKVNAPEVLTAQLRKPSWTREHVAMGTNTDPYQRAEGRYRLMPGIISALADSGTPFSILTKGTVLTRDLPLLSSVSAEVPVGLSVSIALLDRELQQRLEPGTPSPQARLELVRRIREAGLPCGVLVAPILPGLTDSDEALDSLLAEIAAAGATSVTAIALHLRPGAREWFARWLAVEHPALVPLYRELYGRGSYAKPVYRKQLSARFARLMRRHGLDSNVFRTSEVEPASSAGALPAQRRGSATPVQESLFPL
;
A
#
# COMPACT_ATOMS: atom_id res chain seq x y z
N MET A 1 3.65 -0.55 0.75
CA MET A 1 4.41 0.43 -0.07
C MET A 1 4.42 -0.03 -1.53
N CYS A 2 3.62 0.57 -2.42
CA CYS A 2 3.67 0.27 -3.86
C CYS A 2 4.67 1.19 -4.56
N SER A 3 5.81 0.66 -5.02
CA SER A 3 6.81 1.43 -5.77
C SER A 3 6.66 1.18 -7.27
N THR A 4 6.07 2.10 -8.01
CA THR A 4 6.40 2.26 -9.44
C THR A 4 7.57 3.23 -9.57
N LEU A 5 8.60 2.79 -10.28
CA LEU A 5 9.77 3.62 -10.61
C LEU A 5 9.32 4.82 -11.45
N GLY A 6 9.72 6.04 -11.04
CA GLY A 6 9.86 7.21 -11.93
C GLY A 6 8.64 7.80 -12.66
N VAL A 7 7.41 7.28 -12.53
CA VAL A 7 6.26 7.84 -13.28
C VAL A 7 5.65 9.08 -12.59
N ARG A 8 5.49 10.18 -13.33
CA ARG A 8 4.57 11.30 -13.05
C ARG A 8 3.23 11.05 -13.75
N TRP A 9 2.12 11.11 -13.03
CA TRP A 9 0.78 10.70 -13.47
C TRP A 9 -0.14 11.88 -13.85
N ASP A 10 0.43 12.95 -14.40
CA ASP A 10 -0.27 14.24 -14.64
C ASP A 10 -1.48 14.14 -15.60
N ARG A 11 -1.61 13.05 -16.37
CA ARG A 11 -2.74 12.81 -17.28
C ARG A 11 -3.94 12.07 -16.66
N GLN A 12 -3.97 11.88 -15.34
CA GLN A 12 -5.10 11.26 -14.62
C GLN A 12 -6.17 12.27 -14.16
N ARG A 13 -6.14 13.53 -14.61
CA ARG A 13 -7.20 14.51 -14.31
C ARG A 13 -8.48 14.09 -15.03
N ILE A 14 -9.55 13.86 -14.27
CA ILE A 14 -10.89 13.70 -14.82
C ILE A 14 -11.44 15.10 -15.06
N GLY A 15 -11.49 15.54 -16.32
CA GLY A 15 -12.07 16.82 -16.72
C GLY A 15 -13.31 16.60 -17.62
N GLY A 16 -14.41 17.27 -17.28
CA GLY A 16 -15.62 17.38 -18.09
C GLY A 16 -16.88 17.58 -17.23
N GLU A 17 -17.43 18.79 -17.27
CA GLU A 17 -18.67 19.21 -16.59
C GLU A 17 -19.91 18.44 -17.09
N GLY A 18 -20.84 18.18 -16.18
CA GLY A 18 -22.13 17.54 -16.45
C GLY A 18 -22.79 17.10 -15.14
N GLU A 19 -23.95 17.70 -14.84
CA GLU A 19 -24.61 17.83 -13.54
C GLU A 19 -24.85 16.55 -12.72
N GLN A 20 -24.80 16.74 -11.39
CA GLN A 20 -24.90 15.76 -10.28
C GLN A 20 -23.65 14.95 -9.92
N ALA A 21 -22.46 15.44 -10.26
CA ALA A 21 -21.19 14.84 -9.79
C ALA A 21 -20.78 15.37 -8.40
N ILE A 22 -20.41 14.47 -7.49
CA ILE A 22 -19.52 14.82 -6.37
C ILE A 22 -18.25 15.45 -7.00
N PRO A 23 -17.79 16.63 -6.55
CA PRO A 23 -16.63 17.29 -7.14
C PRO A 23 -15.43 16.32 -7.24
N GLY A 24 -14.89 16.12 -8.46
CA GLY A 24 -13.71 15.27 -8.71
C GLY A 24 -13.96 13.82 -9.20
N LEU A 25 -15.21 13.32 -9.25
CA LEU A 25 -15.54 11.97 -9.74
C LEU A 25 -16.48 11.99 -10.97
N ALA A 26 -16.02 12.52 -12.11
CA ALA A 26 -16.85 12.47 -13.32
C ALA A 26 -17.10 11.00 -13.75
N GLY A 27 -18.37 10.68 -14.04
CA GLY A 27 -18.80 9.33 -14.40
C GLY A 27 -19.13 8.42 -13.21
N LEU A 28 -19.27 8.96 -11.99
CA LEU A 28 -19.81 8.23 -10.84
C LEU A 28 -21.20 7.65 -11.18
N VAL A 29 -21.34 6.35 -10.98
CA VAL A 29 -22.59 5.62 -11.11
C VAL A 29 -23.27 5.55 -9.75
N ARG A 30 -22.54 5.09 -8.75
CA ARG A 30 -23.01 4.97 -7.35
C ARG A 30 -21.84 4.69 -6.41
N SER A 31 -22.06 4.94 -5.12
CA SER A 31 -21.18 4.50 -4.05
C SER A 31 -21.80 3.30 -3.35
N VAL A 32 -21.05 2.21 -3.18
CA VAL A 32 -21.52 0.95 -2.59
C VAL A 32 -20.70 0.65 -1.34
N THR A 33 -21.38 0.53 -0.20
CA THR A 33 -20.83 -0.11 0.99
C THR A 33 -21.32 -1.56 1.02
N SER A 34 -20.44 -2.51 1.35
CA SER A 34 -20.82 -3.93 1.46
C SER A 34 -20.42 -4.47 2.82
N PRO A 35 -21.29 -5.25 3.49
CA PRO A 35 -20.95 -5.88 4.78
C PRO A 35 -19.67 -6.72 4.72
N GLU A 36 -19.40 -7.36 3.57
CA GLU A 36 -18.23 -8.21 3.35
C GLU A 36 -16.90 -7.42 3.23
N PHE A 37 -16.98 -6.10 3.06
CA PHE A 37 -15.84 -5.17 3.07
C PHE A 37 -16.11 -4.01 4.03
N ALA A 38 -16.42 -4.34 5.29
CA ALA A 38 -16.65 -3.35 6.35
C ALA A 38 -15.54 -2.28 6.37
N GLY A 39 -15.94 -1.01 6.37
CA GLY A 39 -15.02 0.13 6.33
C GLY A 39 -14.47 0.48 4.94
N VAL A 40 -14.96 -0.15 3.86
CA VAL A 40 -14.64 0.21 2.47
C VAL A 40 -15.93 0.55 1.71
N THR A 41 -15.94 1.74 1.13
CA THR A 41 -16.89 2.23 0.14
C THR A 41 -16.27 2.10 -1.24
N PHE A 42 -17.01 1.52 -2.17
CA PHE A 42 -16.63 1.42 -3.56
C PHE A 42 -17.33 2.51 -4.36
N HIS A 43 -16.57 3.39 -5.02
CA HIS A 43 -17.13 4.34 -5.97
C HIS A 43 -17.13 3.71 -7.35
N GLU A 44 -18.27 3.19 -7.77
CA GLU A 44 -18.44 2.64 -9.10
C GLU A 44 -18.49 3.78 -10.11
N VAL A 45 -17.54 3.82 -11.03
CA VAL A 45 -17.45 4.84 -12.08
C VAL A 45 -17.46 4.19 -13.46
N ARG A 46 -18.04 4.88 -14.44
CA ARG A 46 -17.85 4.56 -15.86
C ARG A 46 -16.64 5.30 -16.39
N ALA A 47 -15.57 4.56 -16.66
CA ALA A 47 -14.38 5.09 -17.29
C ALA A 47 -14.62 5.38 -18.78
N ARG A 48 -14.03 6.46 -19.29
CA ARG A 48 -13.92 6.72 -20.74
C ARG A 48 -12.70 6.03 -21.37
N SER A 49 -11.68 5.74 -20.55
CA SER A 49 -10.44 5.08 -20.94
C SER A 49 -9.88 4.30 -19.76
N VAL A 50 -9.28 3.14 -20.04
CA VAL A 50 -8.60 2.32 -19.02
C VAL A 50 -7.14 2.02 -19.33
N LEU A 51 -6.74 2.09 -20.61
CA LEU A 51 -5.33 2.07 -21.02
C LEU A 51 -4.63 3.39 -20.68
N ASN A 52 -3.44 3.29 -20.06
CA ASN A 52 -2.61 4.45 -19.72
C ASN A 52 -1.20 4.25 -20.30
N LYS A 53 -0.75 5.21 -21.10
CA LYS A 53 0.60 5.19 -21.66
C LYS A 53 1.62 5.55 -20.59
N VAL A 54 2.63 4.71 -20.44
CA VAL A 54 3.80 4.99 -19.61
C VAL A 54 4.64 6.06 -20.31
N PRO A 55 5.09 7.13 -19.61
CA PRO A 55 5.97 8.13 -20.21
C PRO A 55 7.25 7.47 -20.76
N GLY A 56 7.68 7.85 -21.96
CA GLY A 56 8.88 7.27 -22.61
C GLY A 56 10.20 7.55 -21.86
N SER A 57 10.20 8.45 -20.88
CA SER A 57 11.31 8.68 -19.96
C SER A 57 11.38 7.66 -18.81
N SER A 58 10.41 6.76 -18.70
CA SER A 58 10.39 5.71 -17.68
C SER A 58 11.31 4.56 -18.07
N ALA A 59 12.09 4.05 -17.12
CA ALA A 59 12.94 2.87 -17.30
C ALA A 59 12.16 1.54 -17.17
N LEU A 60 10.83 1.57 -17.32
CA LEU A 60 9.99 0.38 -17.23
C LEU A 60 9.98 -0.34 -18.59
N PRO A 61 9.98 -1.69 -18.60
CA PRO A 61 10.09 -2.48 -19.83
C PRO A 61 8.76 -2.58 -20.62
N PHE A 62 7.76 -1.74 -20.30
CA PHE A 62 6.43 -1.78 -20.91
C PHE A 62 5.91 -0.36 -21.18
N SER A 63 5.14 -0.22 -22.26
CA SER A 63 4.61 1.07 -22.73
C SER A 63 3.23 1.40 -22.20
N TRP A 64 2.48 0.40 -21.70
CA TRP A 64 1.07 0.58 -21.32
C TRP A 64 0.74 -0.08 -19.98
N THR A 65 -0.27 0.48 -19.31
CA THR A 65 -0.84 -0.10 -18.09
C THR A 65 -2.35 -0.03 -18.09
N VAL A 66 -2.99 -1.00 -17.42
CA VAL A 66 -4.42 -1.00 -17.11
C VAL A 66 -4.59 -1.08 -15.59
N ASN A 67 -5.45 -0.23 -15.05
CA ASN A 67 -5.80 -0.24 -13.63
C ASN A 67 -7.33 -0.15 -13.50
N PRO A 68 -8.02 -1.26 -13.17
CA PRO A 68 -9.47 -1.26 -12.95
C PRO A 68 -9.87 -0.60 -11.64
N TYR A 69 -8.94 -0.55 -10.68
CA TYR A 69 -9.15 0.01 -9.35
C TYR A 69 -8.24 1.22 -9.10
N ARG A 70 -8.73 2.22 -8.36
CA ARG A 70 -7.94 3.33 -7.79
C ARG A 70 -8.23 3.39 -6.29
N GLY A 71 -7.18 3.53 -5.47
CA GLY A 71 -7.27 3.22 -4.03
C GLY A 71 -6.87 1.77 -3.76
N CYS A 72 -6.48 1.47 -2.52
CA CYS A 72 -5.94 0.20 -2.09
C CYS A 72 -6.37 -0.06 -0.64
N SER A 73 -7.15 -1.10 -0.36
CA SER A 73 -7.70 -1.37 0.99
C SER A 73 -6.70 -1.97 1.99
N HIS A 74 -5.44 -1.53 1.96
CA HIS A 74 -4.33 -2.26 2.57
C HIS A 74 -3.69 -1.67 3.85
N ALA A 75 -4.05 -0.48 4.41
CA ALA A 75 -3.80 -0.14 5.85
C ALA A 75 -4.30 1.24 6.38
N CYS A 76 -5.19 1.30 7.41
CA CYS A 76 -4.91 1.80 8.79
C CYS A 76 -6.16 1.96 9.70
N THR A 77 -5.98 1.76 11.02
CA THR A 77 -6.83 0.87 11.84
C THR A 77 -6.95 1.30 13.33
N TYR A 78 -7.31 2.54 13.70
CA TYR A 78 -7.49 2.90 15.14
C TYR A 78 -8.80 3.63 15.32
N CYS A 79 -9.73 3.13 16.14
CA CYS A 79 -11.08 3.71 16.25
C CYS A 79 -11.67 3.55 17.66
N LEU A 80 -12.51 4.51 18.06
CA LEU A 80 -13.26 4.63 19.32
C LEU A 80 -14.77 4.68 19.05
N ALA A 81 -15.64 4.40 20.01
CA ALA A 81 -17.08 4.54 19.83
C ALA A 81 -17.52 6.01 19.61
N GLY A 82 -18.64 6.22 18.91
CA GLY A 82 -19.09 7.56 18.52
C GLY A 82 -19.48 8.47 19.67
N ASP A 83 -19.97 7.89 20.76
CA ASP A 83 -20.33 8.54 22.02
C ASP A 83 -19.10 8.89 22.88
N THR A 84 -17.89 8.61 22.43
CA THR A 84 -16.66 9.00 23.16
C THR A 84 -16.55 10.52 23.19
N GLU A 85 -16.43 11.10 24.38
CA GLU A 85 -16.31 12.54 24.57
C GLU A 85 -14.90 13.00 24.23
N VAL A 86 -14.78 13.94 23.30
CA VAL A 86 -13.52 14.56 22.93
C VAL A 86 -13.45 15.95 23.54
N LEU A 87 -12.30 16.27 24.14
CA LEU A 87 -12.06 17.60 24.69
C LEU A 87 -11.80 18.59 23.55
N MET A 88 -12.68 19.57 23.42
CA MET A 88 -12.57 20.67 22.48
C MET A 88 -11.55 21.70 22.96
N ALA A 89 -11.04 22.55 22.07
CA ALA A 89 -10.02 23.55 22.41
C ALA A 89 -10.52 24.65 23.35
N ASP A 90 -11.82 24.90 23.38
CA ASP A 90 -12.53 25.82 24.28
C ASP A 90 -12.83 25.23 25.65
N GLY A 91 -12.57 23.93 25.84
CA GLY A 91 -12.80 23.20 27.09
C GLY A 91 -14.12 22.43 27.14
N ASP A 92 -14.97 22.54 26.12
CA ASP A 92 -16.21 21.76 26.03
C ASP A 92 -15.93 20.30 25.66
N LEU A 93 -16.92 19.44 25.87
CA LEU A 93 -16.90 18.05 25.44
C LEU A 93 -17.86 17.88 24.28
N LYS A 94 -17.37 17.26 23.20
CA LYS A 94 -18.17 16.93 22.03
C LYS A 94 -18.10 15.43 21.75
N PRO A 95 -19.23 14.74 21.49
CA PRO A 95 -19.19 13.36 21.04
C PRO A 95 -18.34 13.23 19.78
N LEU A 96 -17.50 12.20 19.74
CA LEU A 96 -16.56 11.97 18.65
C LEU A 96 -17.27 11.91 17.29
N GLU A 97 -18.46 11.32 17.22
CA GLU A 97 -19.24 11.24 15.98
C GLU A 97 -19.80 12.58 15.47
N GLU A 98 -19.85 13.59 16.32
CA GLU A 98 -20.34 14.94 16.00
C GLU A 98 -19.21 15.91 15.62
N ILE A 99 -17.95 15.51 15.74
CA ILE A 99 -16.81 16.35 15.37
C ILE A 99 -16.79 16.61 13.87
N GLU A 100 -16.48 17.84 13.47
CA GLU A 100 -16.33 18.21 12.06
C GLU A 100 -14.87 18.51 11.70
N VAL A 101 -14.54 18.35 10.41
CA VAL A 101 -13.23 18.76 9.91
C VAL A 101 -13.12 20.27 9.99
N GLY A 102 -12.06 20.77 10.61
CA GLY A 102 -11.88 22.18 10.91
C GLY A 102 -12.13 22.54 12.38
N ASP A 103 -12.82 21.68 13.14
CA ASP A 103 -12.98 21.86 14.59
C ASP A 103 -11.61 21.91 15.28
N GLU A 104 -11.51 22.68 16.36
CA GLU A 104 -10.32 22.70 17.21
C GLU A 104 -10.55 21.83 18.45
N VAL A 105 -9.71 20.80 18.60
CA VAL A 105 -9.73 19.88 19.74
C VAL A 105 -8.44 19.98 20.54
N PHE A 106 -8.42 19.37 21.70
CA PHE A 106 -7.23 19.32 22.54
C PHE A 106 -6.41 18.06 22.24
N GLY A 107 -5.11 18.24 21.99
CA GLY A 107 -4.13 17.18 21.85
C GLY A 107 -2.92 17.45 22.75
N THR A 108 -1.77 16.85 22.44
CA THR A 108 -0.53 17.01 23.20
C THR A 108 0.64 17.42 22.30
N ARG A 109 1.52 18.28 22.83
CA ARG A 109 2.80 18.64 22.20
C ARG A 109 3.94 18.33 23.15
N ALA A 110 5.06 17.86 22.60
CA ALA A 110 6.28 17.67 23.37
C ALA A 110 6.94 19.03 23.65
N HIS A 111 7.19 19.33 24.92
CA HIS A 111 7.90 20.53 25.39
C HIS A 111 8.87 20.14 26.51
N GLN A 112 10.18 20.34 26.29
CA GLN A 112 11.24 20.05 27.28
C GLN A 112 11.15 18.64 27.93
N GLY A 113 10.96 17.61 27.10
CA GLY A 113 10.89 16.22 27.56
C GLY A 113 9.56 15.79 28.19
N HIS A 114 8.59 16.70 28.31
CA HIS A 114 7.25 16.43 28.86
C HIS A 114 6.18 16.73 27.80
N ARG A 115 5.07 16.00 27.81
CA ARG A 115 3.91 16.32 26.97
C ARG A 115 3.03 17.33 27.68
N ARG A 116 2.66 18.41 27.00
CA ARG A 116 1.68 19.39 27.48
C ARG A 116 0.48 19.39 26.56
N GLY A 117 -0.69 19.56 27.15
CA GLY A 117 -1.92 19.76 26.39
C GLY A 117 -1.84 21.02 25.52
N ALA A 118 -2.33 20.93 24.29
CA ALA A 118 -2.34 22.04 23.35
C ALA A 118 -3.51 21.92 22.36
N PRO A 119 -4.15 23.04 21.98
CA PRO A 119 -5.10 23.07 20.88
C PRO A 119 -4.50 22.51 19.58
N THR A 120 -5.33 21.82 18.83
CA THR A 120 -5.00 21.23 17.53
C THR A 120 -6.22 21.15 16.64
N ARG A 121 -6.07 21.50 15.37
CA ARG A 121 -7.17 21.42 14.41
C ARG A 121 -7.41 19.99 13.93
N VAL A 122 -8.67 19.61 13.81
CA VAL A 122 -9.12 18.38 13.17
C VAL A 122 -8.94 18.52 11.66
N LEU A 123 -8.08 17.67 11.12
CA LEU A 123 -7.76 17.58 9.70
C LEU A 123 -8.63 16.56 8.96
N ALA A 124 -9.09 15.53 9.67
CA ALA A 124 -9.98 14.50 9.12
C ALA A 124 -10.78 13.83 10.24
N HIS A 125 -12.00 13.40 9.93
CA HIS A 125 -12.86 12.62 10.81
C HIS A 125 -13.55 11.52 9.99
N TRP A 126 -13.54 10.26 10.47
CA TRP A 126 -14.11 9.12 9.75
C TRP A 126 -14.68 8.04 10.68
N VAL A 127 -15.48 7.14 10.09
CA VAL A 127 -16.14 6.00 10.76
C VAL A 127 -15.79 4.68 10.08
N THR A 128 -15.75 3.59 10.84
CA THR A 128 -15.61 2.20 10.39
C THR A 128 -16.37 1.26 11.34
N VAL A 129 -16.58 0.00 10.98
CA VAL A 129 -17.23 -0.98 11.87
C VAL A 129 -16.19 -1.99 12.34
N LYS A 130 -16.09 -2.19 13.65
CA LYS A 130 -15.08 -3.09 14.25
C LYS A 130 -15.58 -3.75 15.51
N ARG A 131 -15.00 -4.92 15.82
CA ARG A 131 -15.16 -5.60 17.11
C ARG A 131 -14.76 -4.69 18.27
N ALA A 132 -15.67 -4.56 19.22
CA ALA A 132 -15.58 -3.61 20.32
C ALA A 132 -15.00 -4.22 21.59
N TYR A 133 -14.08 -3.48 22.20
CA TYR A 133 -13.51 -3.80 23.50
C TYR A 133 -13.78 -2.64 24.45
N ARG A 134 -14.24 -2.95 25.65
CA ARG A 134 -14.45 -1.99 26.73
C ARG A 134 -13.22 -1.98 27.62
N VAL A 135 -12.58 -0.82 27.74
CA VAL A 135 -11.54 -0.55 28.73
C VAL A 135 -12.18 0.21 29.88
N VAL A 136 -12.16 -0.37 31.07
CA VAL A 136 -12.70 0.27 32.28
C VAL A 136 -11.55 0.86 33.08
N LEU A 137 -11.70 2.12 33.48
CA LEU A 137 -10.70 2.88 34.23
C LEU A 137 -11.06 2.98 35.71
N GLU A 138 -10.08 3.27 36.55
CA GLU A 138 -10.22 3.36 38.03
C GLU A 138 -11.25 4.39 38.50
N ASN A 139 -11.47 5.46 37.73
CA ASN A 139 -12.48 6.47 38.01
C ASN A 139 -13.91 6.08 37.56
N GLY A 140 -14.09 4.85 37.06
CA GLY A 140 -15.36 4.35 36.53
C GLY A 140 -15.63 4.73 35.07
N ALA A 141 -14.73 5.48 34.42
CA ALA A 141 -14.88 5.81 33.00
C ALA A 141 -14.72 4.54 32.14
N GLU A 142 -15.52 4.46 31.08
CA GLU A 142 -15.45 3.40 30.09
C GLU A 142 -15.02 3.97 28.74
N LEU A 143 -14.05 3.31 28.12
CA LEU A 143 -13.61 3.58 26.75
C LEU A 143 -13.99 2.38 25.90
N ILE A 144 -14.83 2.60 24.89
CA ILE A 144 -15.14 1.56 23.91
C ILE A 144 -14.25 1.80 22.70
N ALA A 145 -13.36 0.84 22.43
CA ALA A 145 -12.31 0.98 21.45
C ALA A 145 -12.15 -0.30 20.62
N SER A 146 -11.56 -0.16 19.45
CA SER A 146 -11.10 -1.30 18.67
C SER A 146 -9.88 -1.96 19.29
N GLY A 147 -9.72 -3.27 19.11
CA GLY A 147 -8.66 -4.03 19.77
C GLY A 147 -7.23 -3.59 19.41
N ASP A 148 -7.07 -2.96 18.26
CA ASP A 148 -5.84 -2.36 17.75
C ASP A 148 -5.67 -0.87 18.11
N HIS A 149 -6.66 -0.22 18.70
CA HIS A 149 -6.53 1.15 19.21
C HIS A 149 -5.41 1.25 20.26
N ARG A 150 -4.74 2.40 20.35
CA ARG A 150 -3.62 2.61 21.28
C ARG A 150 -3.85 3.79 22.20
N PHE A 151 -3.60 3.56 23.47
CA PHE A 151 -3.58 4.59 24.50
C PHE A 151 -2.15 4.86 24.96
N LEU A 152 -1.86 6.10 25.30
CA LEU A 152 -0.56 6.47 25.86
C LEU A 152 -0.51 6.05 27.33
N THR A 153 0.55 5.33 27.70
CA THR A 153 0.86 5.00 29.11
C THR A 153 2.21 5.61 29.49
N GLU A 154 2.56 5.57 30.79
CA GLU A 154 3.90 5.98 31.25
C GLU A 154 5.02 5.16 30.58
N ARG A 155 4.72 3.93 30.14
CA ARG A 155 5.65 3.01 29.49
C ARG A 155 5.58 3.06 27.96
N GLY A 156 4.92 4.08 27.41
CA GLY A 156 4.70 4.26 25.97
C GLY A 156 3.32 3.80 25.50
N TRP A 157 3.16 3.68 24.19
CA TRP A 157 1.88 3.32 23.58
C TRP A 157 1.54 1.84 23.79
N ARG A 158 0.30 1.56 24.19
CA ARG A 158 -0.21 0.20 24.43
C ARG A 158 -1.50 -0.01 23.66
N HIS A 159 -1.61 -1.15 22.98
CA HIS A 159 -2.82 -1.54 22.26
C HIS A 159 -3.90 -2.01 23.23
N VAL A 160 -5.18 -1.91 22.87
CA VAL A 160 -6.27 -2.36 23.74
C VAL A 160 -6.18 -3.86 24.04
N VAL A 161 -5.93 -4.70 23.03
CA VAL A 161 -5.67 -6.13 23.23
C VAL A 161 -4.42 -6.59 22.49
N ALA A 162 -3.87 -7.71 22.97
CA ALA A 162 -2.83 -8.45 22.26
C ALA A 162 -3.34 -8.93 20.90
N ASP A 163 -2.44 -9.00 19.92
CA ASP A 163 -2.66 -9.62 18.62
C ASP A 163 -2.54 -11.15 18.65
N ARG A 164 -1.87 -11.68 19.68
CA ARG A 164 -1.67 -13.11 19.95
C ARG A 164 -1.36 -13.35 21.45
N PRO A 165 -1.63 -14.54 22.02
CA PRO A 165 -1.20 -14.87 23.37
C PRO A 165 0.32 -15.12 23.44
N GLY A 166 0.92 -14.84 24.61
CA GLY A 166 2.32 -15.18 24.93
C GLY A 166 3.31 -14.00 24.91
N PRO A 167 4.60 -14.25 25.20
CA PRO A 167 5.61 -13.20 25.39
C PRO A 167 5.99 -12.42 24.13
N ALA A 168 5.59 -12.90 22.94
CA ALA A 168 5.75 -12.20 21.66
C ALA A 168 4.53 -11.33 21.29
N ALA A 169 3.54 -11.20 22.18
CA ALA A 169 2.41 -10.30 21.99
C ALA A 169 2.89 -8.85 21.85
N ARG A 170 2.25 -8.09 20.96
CA ARG A 170 2.47 -6.64 20.91
C ARG A 170 2.21 -6.03 22.30
N PRO A 171 2.88 -4.91 22.65
CA PRO A 171 2.56 -4.13 23.83
C PRO A 171 1.07 -3.79 23.87
N HIS A 172 0.37 -4.30 24.88
CA HIS A 172 -1.06 -4.13 25.07
C HIS A 172 -1.36 -3.75 26.52
N LEU A 173 -2.57 -3.25 26.75
CA LEU A 173 -3.04 -2.84 28.06
C LEU A 173 -3.10 -4.04 28.98
N ALA A 174 -2.44 -3.91 30.12
CA ALA A 174 -2.56 -4.83 31.25
C ALA A 174 -3.32 -4.13 32.39
N VAL A 175 -3.99 -4.93 33.21
CA VAL A 175 -4.62 -4.43 34.45
C VAL A 175 -3.57 -3.74 35.31
N GLY A 176 -3.89 -2.55 35.80
CA GLY A 176 -3.02 -1.68 36.58
C GLY A 176 -2.09 -0.77 35.75
N GLU A 177 -2.09 -0.86 34.41
CA GLU A 177 -1.36 0.12 33.60
C GLU A 177 -2.00 1.51 33.70
N GLN A 178 -1.17 2.53 33.87
CA GLN A 178 -1.59 3.92 34.05
C GLN A 178 -1.64 4.62 32.69
N LEU A 179 -2.84 5.00 32.26
CA LEU A 179 -3.04 5.82 31.07
C LEU A 179 -2.68 7.27 31.38
N VAL A 180 -2.02 7.92 30.42
CA VAL A 180 -1.71 9.34 30.46
C VAL A 180 -2.94 10.11 29.99
N GLY A 181 -3.41 11.02 30.83
CA GLY A 181 -4.59 11.82 30.55
C GLY A 181 -4.46 13.27 30.99
N ILE A 182 -5.52 14.01 30.68
CA ILE A 182 -5.78 15.37 31.18
C ILE A 182 -7.04 15.28 32.03
N SER A 183 -6.98 15.80 33.25
CA SER A 183 -8.18 15.87 34.09
C SER A 183 -9.19 16.80 33.42
N LEU A 184 -10.39 16.30 33.14
CA LEU A 184 -11.48 17.11 32.58
C LEU A 184 -12.02 18.14 33.59
N TYR A 185 -11.55 18.10 34.84
CA TYR A 185 -12.04 18.92 35.95
C TYR A 185 -10.96 19.77 36.66
N THR A 186 -9.68 19.65 36.29
CA THR A 186 -8.58 20.44 36.89
C THR A 186 -7.49 20.75 35.87
N SER A 187 -6.92 21.96 35.93
CA SER A 187 -5.85 22.44 35.03
C SER A 187 -4.45 21.85 35.30
N GLU A 188 -4.33 20.91 36.24
CA GLU A 188 -3.06 20.23 36.54
C GLU A 188 -2.86 18.97 35.69
N LEU A 189 -1.70 18.89 35.04
CA LEU A 189 -1.23 17.75 34.25
C LEU A 189 -0.12 17.01 35.01
N PRO A 190 -0.04 15.66 34.95
CA PRO A 190 -0.95 14.73 34.25
C PRO A 190 -1.95 14.03 35.18
N ALA A 191 -3.18 13.79 34.70
CA ALA A 191 -4.10 12.84 35.32
C ALA A 191 -3.65 11.42 34.97
N ARG A 192 -3.72 10.52 35.97
CA ARG A 192 -3.34 9.11 35.82
C ARG A 192 -4.58 8.26 36.08
N LEU A 193 -4.93 7.44 35.10
CA LEU A 193 -6.10 6.57 35.19
C LEU A 193 -5.66 5.12 34.96
N GLY A 194 -5.73 4.31 36.01
CA GLY A 194 -5.39 2.90 35.93
C GLY A 194 -6.43 2.10 35.15
N VAL A 195 -5.96 1.16 34.33
CA VAL A 195 -6.82 0.18 33.65
C VAL A 195 -7.27 -0.88 34.65
N VAL A 196 -8.57 -1.00 34.90
CA VAL A 196 -9.16 -2.00 35.80
C VAL A 196 -9.39 -3.32 35.06
N ARG A 197 -9.93 -3.24 33.84
CA ARG A 197 -10.18 -4.42 32.98
C ARG A 197 -10.33 -4.03 31.53
N VAL A 198 -10.08 -4.99 30.65
CA VAL A 198 -10.37 -4.93 29.22
C VAL A 198 -11.29 -6.09 28.87
N GLU A 199 -12.46 -5.79 28.32
CA GLU A 199 -13.50 -6.78 28.02
C GLU A 199 -13.86 -6.76 26.54
N ASP A 200 -13.86 -7.93 25.89
CA ASP A 200 -14.42 -8.09 24.55
C ASP A 200 -15.94 -8.06 24.63
N LEU A 201 -16.58 -7.10 23.96
CA LEU A 201 -18.04 -6.96 23.96
C LEU A 201 -18.73 -7.96 23.03
N GLY A 202 -17.96 -8.74 22.25
CA GLY A 202 -18.49 -9.79 21.37
C GLY A 202 -19.32 -9.28 20.18
N ARG A 203 -19.34 -7.96 19.96
CA ARG A 203 -20.11 -7.28 18.91
C ARG A 203 -19.25 -6.30 18.14
N GLU A 204 -19.60 -6.09 16.88
CA GLU A 204 -19.03 -5.02 16.07
C GLU A 204 -19.93 -3.79 16.11
N ILE A 205 -19.33 -2.60 16.21
CA ILE A 205 -20.06 -1.32 16.25
C ILE A 205 -19.40 -0.31 15.31
N PRO A 206 -20.14 0.71 14.85
CA PRO A 206 -19.55 1.90 14.25
C PRO A 206 -18.58 2.56 15.25
N MET A 207 -17.37 2.84 14.77
CA MET A 207 -16.29 3.45 15.51
C MET A 207 -15.63 4.53 14.67
N TYR A 208 -15.23 5.60 15.32
CA TYR A 208 -14.78 6.84 14.73
C TYR A 208 -13.32 7.11 15.09
N ASP A 209 -12.64 7.93 14.29
CA ASP A 209 -11.30 8.44 14.59
C ASP A 209 -11.04 9.78 13.92
N LEU A 210 -10.08 10.51 14.47
CA LEU A 210 -9.66 11.84 14.06
C LEU A 210 -8.24 11.82 13.51
N THR A 211 -7.93 12.75 12.62
CA THR A 211 -6.56 13.21 12.41
C THR A 211 -6.46 14.63 12.91
N THR A 212 -5.47 14.91 13.75
CA THR A 212 -5.16 16.23 14.29
C THR A 212 -3.73 16.63 13.91
N GLU A 213 -3.42 17.91 13.96
CA GLU A 213 -2.07 18.42 13.66
C GLU A 213 -0.99 17.93 14.65
N THR A 214 -1.37 17.64 15.90
CA THR A 214 -0.43 17.21 16.97
C THR A 214 -0.07 15.73 16.93
N GLY A 215 -0.91 14.89 16.33
CA GLY A 215 -0.67 13.44 16.32
C GLY A 215 -1.45 12.64 17.36
N ASP A 216 -2.30 13.30 18.14
CA ASP A 216 -3.14 12.72 19.19
C ASP A 216 -4.28 13.69 19.55
N PHE A 217 -5.25 13.21 20.32
CA PHE A 217 -6.34 14.00 20.89
C PHE A 217 -6.74 13.42 22.26
N ILE A 218 -7.50 14.20 23.05
CA ILE A 218 -8.00 13.76 24.34
C ILE A 218 -9.42 13.20 24.17
N ALA A 219 -9.60 11.91 24.52
CA ALA A 219 -10.88 11.22 24.49
C ALA A 219 -11.17 10.62 25.87
N ASN A 220 -12.33 10.92 26.45
CA ASN A 220 -12.70 10.63 27.85
C ASN A 220 -11.55 10.89 28.84
N GLY A 221 -10.87 12.03 28.67
CA GLY A 221 -9.77 12.46 29.53
C GLY A 221 -8.44 11.73 29.32
N VAL A 222 -8.32 10.79 28.38
CA VAL A 222 -7.05 10.10 28.09
C VAL A 222 -6.49 10.46 26.71
N VAL A 223 -5.16 10.45 26.62
CA VAL A 223 -4.45 10.71 25.36
C VAL A 223 -4.62 9.51 24.43
N SER A 224 -5.38 9.74 23.36
CA SER A 224 -5.69 8.76 22.33
C SER A 224 -4.84 9.01 21.09
N HIS A 225 -4.32 7.93 20.51
CA HIS A 225 -3.46 8.01 19.33
C HIS A 225 -4.29 8.37 18.08
N ASN A 226 -3.83 9.34 17.27
CA ASN A 226 -4.46 9.68 15.99
C ASN A 226 -3.79 8.98 14.78
N CYS A 227 -4.42 8.91 13.61
CA CYS A 227 -3.78 8.26 12.45
C CYS A 227 -2.77 9.18 11.70
N PHE A 228 -1.46 9.02 11.94
CA PHE A 228 -0.41 9.92 11.44
C PHE A 228 0.14 9.62 10.01
N ALA A 229 -0.59 8.98 9.09
CA ALA A 229 -0.01 8.37 7.88
C ALA A 229 -0.01 9.15 6.54
N ARG A 230 -0.51 10.39 6.46
CA ARG A 230 -1.13 10.84 5.19
C ARG A 230 -0.70 12.22 4.64
N LYS A 231 0.48 12.35 4.00
CA LYS A 231 0.95 13.61 3.35
C LYS A 231 1.31 13.53 1.85
N SER A 232 1.12 12.41 1.15
CA SER A 232 1.59 12.23 -0.24
C SER A 232 0.57 12.46 -1.37
N HIS A 233 -0.66 12.92 -1.12
CA HIS A 233 -1.78 12.82 -2.08
C HIS A 233 -2.57 14.10 -2.41
N THR A 234 -1.98 15.29 -2.24
CA THR A 234 -2.61 16.60 -2.55
C THR A 234 -2.81 16.92 -4.05
N TYR A 235 -2.96 15.94 -4.95
CA TYR A 235 -2.96 16.17 -6.41
C TYR A 235 -4.33 16.02 -7.11
N LEU A 236 -5.43 15.76 -6.38
CA LEU A 236 -6.73 15.40 -6.98
C LEU A 236 -7.96 16.12 -6.38
N ASP A 237 -7.80 17.19 -5.60
CA ASP A 237 -8.89 17.86 -4.86
C ASP A 237 -9.73 16.91 -3.96
N PHE A 238 -9.15 15.75 -3.61
CA PHE A 238 -9.59 14.84 -2.57
C PHE A 238 -8.69 15.02 -1.35
N ASP A 239 -9.29 15.05 -0.16
CA ASP A 239 -8.61 15.32 1.10
C ASP A 239 -7.53 14.27 1.38
N ALA A 240 -6.41 14.73 1.94
CA ALA A 240 -5.27 13.91 2.35
C ALA A 240 -5.62 12.94 3.49
N GLY A 241 -6.89 12.83 3.88
CA GLY A 241 -7.47 11.85 4.78
C GLY A 241 -8.05 10.61 4.08
N LYS A 242 -9.37 10.48 4.12
CA LYS A 242 -10.21 9.27 4.00
C LYS A 242 -9.96 8.34 2.79
N ASP A 243 -9.48 8.82 1.65
CA ASP A 243 -9.91 8.20 0.38
C ASP A 243 -9.02 7.08 -0.18
N PHE A 244 -7.84 6.81 0.39
CA PHE A 244 -6.93 5.81 -0.19
C PHE A 244 -7.26 4.36 0.21
N ASP A 245 -7.70 4.12 1.45
CA ASP A 245 -7.88 2.78 2.02
C ASP A 245 -9.35 2.36 2.20
N SER A 246 -10.29 3.30 2.15
CA SER A 246 -11.73 3.07 2.32
C SER A 246 -12.60 3.60 1.18
N GLN A 247 -12.05 4.29 0.18
CA GLN A 247 -12.79 4.75 -1.00
C GLN A 247 -12.13 4.18 -2.26
N VAL A 248 -12.51 2.95 -2.63
CA VAL A 248 -11.95 2.30 -3.81
C VAL A 248 -12.78 2.72 -5.02
N VAL A 249 -12.21 3.50 -5.93
CA VAL A 249 -12.84 3.78 -7.22
C VAL A 249 -12.74 2.54 -8.09
N VAL A 250 -13.89 2.03 -8.50
CA VAL A 250 -14.02 0.83 -9.33
C VAL A 250 -14.51 1.24 -10.71
N LYS A 251 -13.69 1.01 -11.73
CA LYS A 251 -14.09 1.23 -13.12
C LYS A 251 -14.92 0.04 -13.59
N VAL A 252 -16.22 0.05 -13.30
CA VAL A 252 -17.10 -1.11 -13.50
C VAL A 252 -17.23 -1.51 -14.97
N ASN A 253 -17.00 -0.59 -15.90
CA ASN A 253 -17.01 -0.85 -17.35
C ASN A 253 -15.61 -1.07 -17.94
N ALA A 254 -14.62 -1.41 -17.11
CA ALA A 254 -13.23 -1.56 -17.55
C ALA A 254 -13.04 -2.62 -18.65
N PRO A 255 -13.64 -3.83 -18.57
CA PRO A 255 -13.51 -4.84 -19.63
C PRO A 255 -14.06 -4.36 -20.98
N GLU A 256 -15.21 -3.70 -21.00
CA GLU A 256 -15.87 -3.24 -22.23
C GLU A 256 -15.09 -2.10 -22.88
N VAL A 257 -14.65 -1.14 -22.06
CA VAL A 257 -13.84 -0.01 -22.54
C VAL A 257 -12.50 -0.51 -23.05
N LEU A 258 -11.84 -1.44 -22.34
CA LEU A 258 -10.58 -2.02 -22.78
C LEU A 258 -10.74 -2.70 -24.14
N THR A 259 -11.76 -3.55 -24.29
CA THR A 259 -12.08 -4.23 -25.55
C THR A 259 -12.26 -3.23 -26.70
N ALA A 260 -13.02 -2.16 -26.48
CA ALA A 260 -13.22 -1.12 -27.49
C ALA A 260 -11.92 -0.37 -27.83
N GLN A 261 -11.04 -0.14 -26.85
CA GLN A 261 -9.76 0.53 -27.07
C GLN A 261 -8.77 -0.35 -27.84
N LEU A 262 -8.72 -1.65 -27.54
CA LEU A 262 -7.83 -2.63 -28.20
C LEU A 262 -8.24 -2.94 -29.63
N ARG A 263 -9.53 -2.76 -29.99
CA ARG A 263 -10.05 -2.92 -31.37
C ARG A 263 -9.71 -1.76 -32.30
N LYS A 264 -9.14 -0.66 -31.79
CA LYS A 264 -8.77 0.48 -32.64
C LYS A 264 -7.69 0.07 -33.64
N PRO A 265 -7.78 0.46 -34.92
CA PRO A 265 -6.75 0.13 -35.92
C PRO A 265 -5.35 0.64 -35.58
N SER A 266 -5.26 1.66 -34.71
CA SER A 266 -4.00 2.21 -34.23
C SER A 266 -3.35 1.42 -33.09
N TRP A 267 -4.01 0.38 -32.56
CA TRP A 267 -3.46 -0.43 -31.49
C TRP A 267 -2.41 -1.41 -32.04
N THR A 268 -1.19 -1.29 -31.53
CA THR A 268 -0.02 -2.04 -32.01
C THR A 268 0.32 -3.25 -31.15
N ARG A 269 -0.56 -3.65 -30.24
CA ARG A 269 -0.39 -4.82 -29.34
C ARG A 269 0.89 -4.73 -28.49
N GLU A 270 1.23 -3.51 -28.06
CA GLU A 270 2.32 -3.31 -27.10
C GLU A 270 1.98 -3.94 -25.74
N HIS A 271 3.01 -4.37 -25.01
CA HIS A 271 2.85 -5.00 -23.69
C HIS A 271 2.10 -4.12 -22.70
N VAL A 272 1.08 -4.71 -22.04
CA VAL A 272 0.27 -4.06 -21.02
C VAL A 272 0.59 -4.62 -19.63
N ALA A 273 1.04 -3.76 -18.70
CA ALA A 273 1.32 -4.15 -17.33
C ALA A 273 0.20 -3.77 -16.35
N MET A 274 -0.11 -4.68 -15.44
CA MET A 274 -1.07 -4.52 -14.34
C MET A 274 -0.35 -4.72 -13.00
N GLY A 275 -0.83 -4.08 -11.93
CA GLY A 275 -0.16 -4.13 -10.62
C GLY A 275 0.91 -3.07 -10.40
N THR A 276 0.97 -2.06 -11.27
CA THR A 276 1.99 -1.01 -11.23
C THR A 276 1.58 0.15 -10.30
N ASN A 277 0.29 0.47 -10.24
CA ASN A 277 -0.25 1.53 -9.39
C ASN A 277 -1.11 0.99 -8.24
N THR A 278 -2.05 0.10 -8.57
CA THR A 278 -2.92 -0.59 -7.62
C THR A 278 -2.87 -2.08 -7.88
N ASP A 279 -3.14 -2.89 -6.85
CA ASP A 279 -3.14 -4.34 -6.98
C ASP A 279 -4.40 -4.82 -7.72
N PRO A 280 -4.29 -5.50 -8.87
CA PRO A 280 -5.43 -5.97 -9.65
C PRO A 280 -6.22 -7.07 -8.93
N TYR A 281 -5.59 -7.80 -8.01
CA TYR A 281 -6.19 -8.88 -7.22
C TYR A 281 -6.32 -8.52 -5.74
N GLN A 282 -6.47 -7.22 -5.44
CA GLN A 282 -6.89 -6.79 -4.11
C GLN A 282 -8.27 -7.34 -3.74
N ARG A 283 -8.66 -7.20 -2.47
CA ARG A 283 -9.93 -7.72 -1.93
C ARG A 283 -11.16 -7.36 -2.78
N ALA A 284 -11.20 -6.14 -3.34
CA ALA A 284 -12.26 -5.67 -4.23
C ALA A 284 -12.54 -6.63 -5.42
N GLU A 285 -11.49 -7.26 -5.95
CA GLU A 285 -11.58 -8.20 -7.07
C GLU A 285 -12.34 -9.48 -6.72
N GLY A 286 -12.46 -9.83 -5.43
CA GLY A 286 -13.31 -10.92 -4.97
C GLY A 286 -14.79 -10.69 -5.29
N ARG A 287 -15.23 -9.43 -5.25
CA ARG A 287 -16.61 -8.99 -5.54
C ARG A 287 -16.81 -8.60 -6.99
N TYR A 288 -15.98 -7.70 -7.49
CA TYR A 288 -16.22 -7.06 -8.80
C TYR A 288 -15.84 -7.96 -9.98
N ARG A 289 -14.90 -8.88 -9.79
CA ARG A 289 -14.50 -9.87 -10.81
C ARG A 289 -14.20 -9.23 -12.18
N LEU A 290 -13.49 -8.10 -12.20
CA LEU A 290 -13.16 -7.39 -13.44
C LEU A 290 -11.99 -8.03 -14.18
N MET A 291 -11.12 -8.74 -13.47
CA MET A 291 -9.90 -9.30 -14.05
C MET A 291 -10.14 -10.35 -15.13
N PRO A 292 -11.09 -11.31 -14.99
CA PRO A 292 -11.38 -12.25 -16.08
C PRO A 292 -11.71 -11.57 -17.41
N GLY A 293 -12.57 -10.54 -17.39
CA GLY A 293 -12.92 -9.79 -18.59
C GLY A 293 -11.75 -8.98 -19.16
N ILE A 294 -10.89 -8.43 -18.30
CA ILE A 294 -9.68 -7.71 -18.72
C ILE A 294 -8.66 -8.68 -19.35
N ILE A 295 -8.48 -9.86 -18.77
CA ILE A 295 -7.58 -10.91 -19.28
C ILE A 295 -8.04 -11.38 -20.65
N SER A 296 -9.32 -11.72 -20.80
CA SER A 296 -9.90 -12.12 -22.09
C SER A 296 -9.76 -11.02 -23.14
N ALA A 297 -10.07 -9.76 -22.80
CA ALA A 297 -9.93 -8.65 -23.74
C ALA A 297 -8.49 -8.47 -24.27
N LEU A 298 -7.48 -8.65 -23.40
CA LEU A 298 -6.07 -8.59 -23.80
C LEU A 298 -5.71 -9.78 -24.68
N ALA A 299 -6.07 -11.00 -24.27
CA ALA A 299 -5.80 -12.23 -25.01
C ALA A 299 -6.45 -12.23 -26.40
N ASP A 300 -7.75 -11.94 -26.49
CA ASP A 300 -8.52 -11.89 -27.74
C ASP A 300 -7.95 -10.88 -28.75
N SER A 301 -7.33 -9.81 -28.24
CA SER A 301 -6.68 -8.79 -29.08
C SER A 301 -5.26 -9.17 -29.53
N GLY A 302 -4.70 -10.28 -29.02
CA GLY A 302 -3.31 -10.68 -29.22
C GLY A 302 -2.31 -9.81 -28.45
N THR A 303 -2.74 -9.14 -27.37
CA THR A 303 -1.91 -8.19 -26.62
C THR A 303 -1.18 -8.91 -25.48
N PRO A 304 0.18 -8.92 -25.47
CA PRO A 304 0.95 -9.47 -24.37
C PRO A 304 0.75 -8.65 -23.10
N PHE A 305 0.76 -9.31 -21.94
CA PHE A 305 0.54 -8.62 -20.68
C PHE A 305 1.29 -9.22 -19.50
N SER A 306 1.38 -8.45 -18.42
CA SER A 306 1.94 -8.95 -17.15
C SER A 306 1.14 -8.49 -15.95
N ILE A 307 1.07 -9.33 -14.92
CA ILE A 307 0.39 -9.07 -13.66
C ILE A 307 1.42 -9.13 -12.53
N LEU A 308 1.51 -8.05 -11.77
CA LEU A 308 2.19 -8.01 -10.47
C LEU A 308 1.14 -7.94 -9.36
N THR A 309 1.22 -8.82 -8.36
CA THR A 309 0.25 -8.81 -7.25
C THR A 309 0.84 -9.23 -5.90
N LYS A 310 0.18 -8.84 -4.83
CA LYS A 310 0.29 -9.37 -3.46
C LYS A 310 -0.93 -10.20 -3.07
N GLY A 311 -2.02 -10.13 -3.85
CA GLY A 311 -3.31 -10.73 -3.56
C GLY A 311 -3.43 -12.19 -4.01
N THR A 312 -3.97 -13.04 -3.13
CA THR A 312 -4.16 -14.47 -3.39
C THR A 312 -5.41 -14.78 -4.23
N VAL A 313 -6.27 -13.79 -4.48
CA VAL A 313 -7.46 -13.90 -5.34
C VAL A 313 -7.08 -14.37 -6.75
N LEU A 314 -5.86 -14.07 -7.21
CA LEU A 314 -5.32 -14.54 -8.49
C LEU A 314 -5.46 -16.05 -8.68
N THR A 315 -5.40 -16.84 -7.61
CA THR A 315 -5.56 -18.30 -7.65
C THR A 315 -6.84 -18.73 -8.40
N ARG A 316 -7.93 -17.96 -8.25
CA ARG A 316 -9.22 -18.19 -8.91
C ARG A 316 -9.10 -18.21 -10.44
N ASP A 317 -8.25 -17.34 -10.98
CA ASP A 317 -8.16 -17.07 -12.42
C ASP A 317 -6.98 -17.81 -13.06
N LEU A 318 -6.27 -18.67 -12.32
CA LEU A 318 -5.18 -19.50 -12.86
C LEU A 318 -5.60 -20.38 -14.05
N PRO A 319 -6.78 -21.03 -14.07
CA PRO A 319 -7.21 -21.80 -15.25
C PRO A 319 -7.34 -20.93 -16.51
N LEU A 320 -7.87 -19.71 -16.36
CA LEU A 320 -7.96 -18.75 -17.47
C LEU A 320 -6.56 -18.29 -17.90
N LEU A 321 -5.71 -17.92 -16.96
CA LEU A 321 -4.33 -17.49 -17.23
C LEU A 321 -3.51 -18.59 -17.93
N SER A 322 -3.69 -19.85 -17.52
CA SER A 322 -3.08 -21.01 -18.17
C SER A 322 -3.55 -21.15 -19.62
N SER A 323 -4.86 -21.06 -19.86
CA SER A 323 -5.43 -21.10 -21.21
C SER A 323 -4.88 -19.99 -22.11
N VAL A 324 -4.94 -18.73 -21.67
CA VAL A 324 -4.54 -17.59 -22.53
C VAL A 324 -3.02 -17.50 -22.72
N SER A 325 -2.24 -18.09 -21.82
CA SER A 325 -0.77 -18.14 -21.96
C SER A 325 -0.30 -18.96 -23.17
N ALA A 326 -1.17 -19.82 -23.71
CA ALA A 326 -0.91 -20.53 -24.96
C ALA A 326 -1.07 -19.64 -26.20
N GLU A 327 -1.76 -18.50 -26.08
CA GLU A 327 -2.11 -17.61 -27.19
C GLU A 327 -1.28 -16.32 -27.19
N VAL A 328 -1.04 -15.76 -26.00
CA VAL A 328 -0.29 -14.51 -25.83
C VAL A 328 0.75 -14.64 -24.71
N PRO A 329 1.89 -13.93 -24.80
CA PRO A 329 2.83 -13.87 -23.70
C PRO A 329 2.21 -13.30 -22.42
N VAL A 330 2.26 -14.09 -21.33
CA VAL A 330 1.76 -13.71 -20.00
C VAL A 330 2.90 -13.75 -18.98
N GLY A 331 3.17 -12.61 -18.35
CA GLY A 331 4.11 -12.52 -17.22
C GLY A 331 3.39 -12.48 -15.87
N LEU A 332 3.70 -13.39 -14.96
CA LEU A 332 3.16 -13.36 -13.59
C LEU A 332 4.26 -13.10 -12.57
N SER A 333 4.00 -12.16 -11.66
CA SER A 333 4.91 -11.82 -10.57
C SER A 333 4.18 -11.63 -9.24
N VAL A 334 4.74 -12.19 -8.17
CA VAL A 334 4.23 -12.01 -6.80
C VAL A 334 5.19 -11.15 -6.00
N SER A 335 4.70 -10.14 -5.29
CA SER A 335 5.57 -9.31 -4.43
C SER A 335 5.74 -9.95 -3.05
N ILE A 336 6.97 -10.34 -2.69
CA ILE A 336 7.32 -10.93 -1.39
C ILE A 336 8.60 -10.25 -0.89
N ALA A 337 8.47 -9.36 0.09
CA ALA A 337 9.61 -8.58 0.61
C ALA A 337 10.07 -9.01 2.00
N LEU A 338 9.22 -9.72 2.74
CA LEU A 338 9.35 -10.01 4.16
C LEU A 338 8.91 -11.46 4.38
N LEU A 339 9.71 -12.27 5.07
CA LEU A 339 9.27 -13.57 5.62
C LEU A 339 8.72 -13.41 7.04
N ASP A 340 9.27 -12.47 7.80
CA ASP A 340 8.83 -12.14 9.15
C ASP A 340 7.39 -11.61 9.11
N ARG A 341 6.49 -12.38 9.71
CA ARG A 341 5.06 -12.06 9.76
C ARG A 341 4.77 -10.83 10.60
N GLU A 342 5.49 -10.61 11.68
CA GLU A 342 5.27 -9.49 12.58
C GLU A 342 5.73 -8.19 11.93
N LEU A 343 6.92 -8.17 11.33
CA LEU A 343 7.42 -7.03 10.57
C LEU A 343 6.52 -6.74 9.35
N GLN A 344 6.03 -7.79 8.67
CA GLN A 344 5.08 -7.65 7.57
C GLN A 344 3.75 -7.05 8.02
N GLN A 345 3.19 -7.49 9.14
CA GLN A 345 1.95 -6.91 9.68
C GLN A 345 2.13 -5.44 10.08
N ARG A 346 3.30 -5.06 10.62
CA ARG A 346 3.59 -3.65 10.96
C ARG A 346 3.71 -2.75 9.72
N LEU A 347 4.17 -3.28 8.59
CA LEU A 347 4.45 -2.51 7.37
C LEU A 347 3.36 -2.59 6.30
N GLU A 348 2.66 -3.71 6.17
CA GLU A 348 1.66 -3.99 5.13
C GLU A 348 0.46 -4.83 5.66
N PRO A 349 -0.23 -4.42 6.74
CA PRO A 349 -1.19 -5.24 7.50
C PRO A 349 -2.38 -5.78 6.68
N GLY A 350 -2.80 -5.10 5.62
CA GLY A 350 -3.93 -5.56 4.81
C GLY A 350 -3.60 -6.70 3.85
N THR A 351 -2.31 -7.00 3.65
CA THR A 351 -1.83 -7.93 2.61
C THR A 351 -1.80 -9.38 3.12
N PRO A 352 -1.98 -10.38 2.24
CA PRO A 352 -1.79 -11.78 2.62
C PRO A 352 -0.41 -12.04 3.24
N SER A 353 -0.36 -13.01 4.16
CA SER A 353 0.89 -13.37 4.85
C SER A 353 1.99 -13.75 3.85
N PRO A 354 3.27 -13.64 4.24
CA PRO A 354 4.37 -14.13 3.42
C PRO A 354 4.17 -15.58 2.94
N GLN A 355 3.71 -16.46 3.85
CA GLN A 355 3.44 -17.86 3.56
C GLN A 355 2.31 -18.04 2.53
N ALA A 356 1.23 -17.26 2.64
CA ALA A 356 0.14 -17.29 1.67
C ALA A 356 0.58 -16.79 0.27
N ARG A 357 1.56 -15.90 0.21
CA ARG A 357 2.13 -15.44 -1.06
C ARG A 357 3.11 -16.45 -1.65
N LEU A 358 3.90 -17.15 -0.83
CA LEU A 358 4.72 -18.29 -1.29
C LEU A 358 3.83 -19.45 -1.80
N GLU A 359 2.72 -19.72 -1.12
CA GLU A 359 1.69 -20.65 -1.57
C GLU A 359 1.14 -20.28 -2.95
N LEU A 360 0.85 -18.99 -3.18
CA LEU A 360 0.42 -18.50 -4.48
C LEU A 360 1.47 -18.75 -5.56
N VAL A 361 2.76 -18.52 -5.28
CA VAL A 361 3.86 -18.83 -6.21
C VAL A 361 3.81 -20.32 -6.58
N ARG A 362 3.70 -21.21 -5.60
CA ARG A 362 3.63 -22.66 -5.87
C ARG A 362 2.45 -23.03 -6.75
N ARG A 363 1.26 -22.49 -6.47
CA ARG A 363 0.06 -22.74 -7.28
C ARG A 363 0.18 -22.24 -8.71
N ILE A 364 0.83 -21.09 -8.92
CA ILE A 364 1.14 -20.60 -10.28
C ILE A 364 2.03 -21.61 -11.01
N ARG A 365 3.06 -22.15 -10.32
CA ARG A 365 3.97 -23.14 -10.91
C ARG A 365 3.31 -24.50 -11.16
N GLU A 366 2.46 -24.97 -10.26
CA GLU A 366 1.64 -26.17 -10.43
C GLU A 366 0.69 -26.05 -11.62
N ALA A 367 0.21 -24.84 -11.93
CA ALA A 367 -0.58 -24.54 -13.14
C ALA A 367 0.28 -24.45 -14.43
N GLY A 368 1.58 -24.74 -14.36
CA GLY A 368 2.51 -24.74 -15.50
C GLY A 368 3.03 -23.35 -15.90
N LEU A 369 2.69 -22.28 -15.17
CA LEU A 369 3.00 -20.91 -15.55
C LEU A 369 4.31 -20.41 -14.89
N PRO A 370 5.19 -19.69 -15.60
CA PRO A 370 6.36 -19.04 -14.99
C PRO A 370 5.91 -18.00 -13.95
N CYS A 371 6.65 -17.90 -12.85
CA CYS A 371 6.34 -16.96 -11.77
C CYS A 371 7.60 -16.26 -11.29
N GLY A 372 7.67 -14.95 -11.53
CA GLY A 372 8.66 -14.08 -10.92
C GLY A 372 8.28 -13.71 -9.49
N VAL A 373 9.27 -13.37 -8.68
CA VAL A 373 9.06 -12.75 -7.36
C VAL A 373 9.70 -11.36 -7.33
N LEU A 374 8.93 -10.37 -6.90
CA LEU A 374 9.42 -9.02 -6.64
C LEU A 374 9.72 -8.87 -5.15
N VAL A 375 11.00 -8.86 -4.80
CA VAL A 375 11.49 -8.56 -3.46
C VAL A 375 11.62 -7.05 -3.29
N ALA A 376 10.50 -6.41 -2.92
CA ALA A 376 10.42 -4.97 -2.75
C ALA A 376 9.36 -4.55 -1.71
N PRO A 377 9.69 -3.64 -0.77
CA PRO A 377 11.00 -2.99 -0.59
C PRO A 377 11.98 -3.81 0.28
N ILE A 378 13.26 -3.80 -0.08
CA ILE A 378 14.35 -4.20 0.83
C ILE A 378 14.67 -3.02 1.77
N LEU A 379 14.68 -3.27 3.08
CA LEU A 379 14.79 -2.27 4.13
C LEU A 379 16.20 -2.30 4.75
N PRO A 380 17.02 -1.23 4.58
CA PRO A 380 18.37 -1.19 5.12
C PRO A 380 18.41 -1.37 6.65
N GLY A 381 19.23 -2.30 7.14
CA GLY A 381 19.38 -2.63 8.56
C GLY A 381 18.24 -3.47 9.14
N LEU A 382 17.20 -3.81 8.36
CA LEU A 382 16.07 -4.62 8.80
C LEU A 382 15.94 -5.93 8.01
N THR A 383 16.08 -5.87 6.68
CA THR A 383 15.80 -7.02 5.80
C THR A 383 16.90 -7.24 4.76
N ASP A 384 18.04 -6.57 4.92
CA ASP A 384 19.14 -6.59 3.96
C ASP A 384 20.41 -7.28 4.49
N SER A 385 20.36 -8.01 5.61
CA SER A 385 21.49 -8.86 6.03
C SER A 385 21.66 -10.04 5.09
N ASP A 386 22.86 -10.62 5.04
CA ASP A 386 23.14 -11.77 4.17
C ASP A 386 22.26 -12.97 4.58
N GLU A 387 22.05 -13.18 5.89
CA GLU A 387 21.22 -14.26 6.43
C GLU A 387 19.74 -14.06 6.07
N ALA A 388 19.22 -12.83 6.21
CA ALA A 388 17.82 -12.53 5.92
C ALA A 388 17.52 -12.68 4.42
N LEU A 389 18.43 -12.20 3.56
CA LEU A 389 18.29 -12.33 2.11
C LEU A 389 18.47 -13.78 1.64
N ASP A 390 19.41 -14.54 2.23
CA ASP A 390 19.62 -15.95 1.91
C ASP A 390 18.40 -16.79 2.30
N SER A 391 17.84 -16.58 3.50
CA SER A 391 16.63 -17.24 3.96
C SER A 391 15.42 -16.91 3.08
N LEU A 392 15.23 -15.64 2.72
CA LEU A 392 14.16 -15.20 1.82
C LEU A 392 14.28 -15.87 0.44
N LEU A 393 15.48 -15.88 -0.15
CA LEU A 393 15.70 -16.46 -1.46
C LEU A 393 15.56 -17.99 -1.46
N ALA A 394 15.96 -18.66 -0.38
CA ALA A 394 15.75 -20.09 -0.21
C ALA A 394 14.27 -20.46 -0.24
N GLU A 395 13.43 -19.75 0.52
CA GLU A 395 11.97 -19.97 0.55
C GLU A 395 11.32 -19.66 -0.81
N ILE A 396 11.76 -18.59 -1.49
CA ILE A 396 11.29 -18.23 -2.83
C ILE A 396 11.65 -19.32 -3.85
N ALA A 397 12.88 -19.85 -3.81
CA ALA A 397 13.31 -20.94 -4.67
C ALA A 397 12.54 -22.24 -4.37
N ALA A 398 12.33 -22.56 -3.10
CA ALA A 398 11.54 -23.72 -2.66
C ALA A 398 10.07 -23.65 -3.11
N ALA A 399 9.50 -22.45 -3.21
CA ALA A 399 8.17 -22.24 -3.78
C ALA A 399 8.12 -22.41 -5.31
N GLY A 400 9.27 -22.55 -5.98
CA GLY A 400 9.38 -22.80 -7.42
C GLY A 400 9.44 -21.55 -8.29
N ALA A 401 9.75 -20.37 -7.71
CA ALA A 401 9.88 -19.14 -8.48
C ALA A 401 10.92 -19.28 -9.60
N THR A 402 10.61 -18.72 -10.77
CA THR A 402 11.47 -18.80 -11.97
C THR A 402 12.43 -17.63 -12.08
N SER A 403 12.14 -16.52 -11.42
CA SER A 403 13.00 -15.33 -11.42
C SER A 403 12.77 -14.48 -10.20
N VAL A 404 13.76 -13.67 -9.84
CA VAL A 404 13.61 -12.69 -8.76
C VAL A 404 14.14 -11.32 -9.17
N THR A 405 13.38 -10.29 -8.83
CA THR A 405 13.80 -8.89 -8.94
C THR A 405 13.82 -8.26 -7.55
N ALA A 406 14.91 -7.61 -7.18
CA ALA A 406 15.05 -6.90 -5.90
C ALA A 406 15.04 -5.39 -6.09
N ILE A 407 14.31 -4.68 -5.23
CA ILE A 407 14.30 -3.22 -5.21
C ILE A 407 14.50 -2.73 -3.77
N ALA A 408 15.53 -1.92 -3.57
CA ALA A 408 15.74 -1.20 -2.32
C ALA A 408 14.58 -0.22 -2.04
N LEU A 409 14.27 -0.01 -0.77
CA LEU A 409 13.26 0.94 -0.32
C LEU A 409 13.42 2.30 -1.02
N HIS A 410 12.30 2.81 -1.53
CA HIS A 410 12.18 4.10 -2.19
C HIS A 410 11.21 4.99 -1.42
N LEU A 411 11.70 6.12 -0.90
CA LEU A 411 10.98 7.01 0.01
C LEU A 411 10.53 8.29 -0.70
N ARG A 412 9.41 8.22 -1.41
CA ARG A 412 8.79 9.41 -2.01
C ARG A 412 8.29 10.39 -0.92
N PRO A 413 8.12 11.69 -1.25
CA PRO A 413 7.46 12.63 -0.35
C PRO A 413 6.10 12.10 0.15
N GLY A 414 5.80 12.34 1.42
CA GLY A 414 4.70 11.81 2.22
C GLY A 414 4.95 10.41 2.78
N ALA A 415 5.39 9.45 1.95
CA ALA A 415 5.77 8.11 2.42
C ALA A 415 7.05 8.14 3.28
N ARG A 416 7.99 9.02 2.92
CA ARG A 416 9.24 9.25 3.67
C ARG A 416 8.97 9.69 5.10
N GLU A 417 8.09 10.67 5.27
CA GLU A 417 7.81 11.25 6.58
C GLU A 417 7.08 10.23 7.47
N TRP A 418 6.15 9.46 6.92
CA TRP A 418 5.52 8.34 7.63
C TRP A 418 6.54 7.29 8.06
N PHE A 419 7.34 6.80 7.11
CA PHE A 419 8.33 5.76 7.38
C PHE A 419 9.38 6.23 8.40
N ALA A 420 9.83 7.49 8.32
CA ALA A 420 10.80 8.04 9.26
C ALA A 420 10.27 8.07 10.71
N ARG A 421 8.97 8.29 10.91
CA ARG A 421 8.36 8.28 12.25
C ARG A 421 8.15 6.88 12.76
N TRP A 422 7.66 5.99 11.90
CA TRP A 422 7.58 4.56 12.21
C TRP A 422 8.96 4.05 12.63
N LEU A 423 10.00 4.36 11.87
CA LEU A 423 11.38 3.99 12.18
C LEU A 423 11.87 4.61 13.50
N ALA A 424 11.55 5.87 13.78
CA ALA A 424 11.96 6.53 15.03
C ALA A 424 11.31 5.93 16.28
N VAL A 425 10.11 5.36 16.15
CA VAL A 425 9.39 4.71 17.25
C VAL A 425 9.83 3.25 17.39
N GLU A 426 9.81 2.49 16.31
CA GLU A 426 10.00 1.04 16.33
C GLU A 426 11.47 0.63 16.31
N HIS A 427 12.33 1.41 15.63
CA HIS A 427 13.75 1.11 15.44
C HIS A 427 14.63 2.38 15.56
N PRO A 428 14.61 3.06 16.73
CA PRO A 428 15.30 4.34 16.91
C PRO A 428 16.80 4.29 16.59
N ALA A 429 17.44 3.15 16.84
CA ALA A 429 18.86 2.91 16.54
C ALA A 429 19.20 2.99 15.04
N LEU A 430 18.22 2.76 14.15
CA LEU A 430 18.42 2.80 12.69
C LEU A 430 18.21 4.21 12.11
N VAL A 431 17.66 5.16 12.87
CA VAL A 431 17.40 6.52 12.39
C VAL A 431 18.65 7.20 11.81
N PRO A 432 19.85 7.12 12.43
CA PRO A 432 21.07 7.69 11.86
C PRO A 432 21.41 7.09 10.48
N LEU A 433 21.32 5.77 10.33
CA LEU A 433 21.57 5.06 9.06
C LEU A 433 20.64 5.56 7.95
N TYR A 434 19.33 5.66 8.23
CA TYR A 434 18.38 6.11 7.22
C TYR A 434 18.54 7.58 6.86
N ARG A 435 18.89 8.45 7.82
CA ARG A 435 19.29 9.84 7.52
C ARG A 435 20.51 9.88 6.61
N GLU A 436 21.47 9.00 6.83
CA GLU A 436 22.67 8.91 6.01
C GLU A 436 22.36 8.42 4.59
N LEU A 437 21.56 7.36 4.44
CA LEU A 437 21.24 6.72 3.17
C LEU A 437 20.26 7.53 2.30
N TYR A 438 19.34 8.27 2.91
CA TYR A 438 18.23 8.96 2.22
C TYR A 438 18.24 10.48 2.41
N GLY A 439 19.26 11.07 3.04
CA GLY A 439 19.30 12.48 3.42
C GLY A 439 19.15 13.49 2.26
N ARG A 440 19.37 13.07 1.00
CA ARG A 440 19.32 13.94 -0.19
C ARG A 440 18.23 13.57 -1.22
N GLY A 441 17.35 12.61 -0.93
CA GLY A 441 16.29 12.26 -1.88
C GLY A 441 15.57 10.94 -1.61
N SER A 442 14.71 10.55 -2.54
CA SER A 442 13.84 9.36 -2.39
C SER A 442 14.55 8.03 -2.66
N TYR A 443 15.74 8.04 -3.24
CA TYR A 443 16.53 6.85 -3.49
C TYR A 443 17.64 6.73 -2.46
N ALA A 444 17.92 5.49 -2.03
CA ALA A 444 19.14 5.21 -1.27
C ALA A 444 20.37 5.61 -2.08
N LYS A 445 21.43 6.03 -1.37
CA LYS A 445 22.75 6.33 -1.96
C LYS A 445 23.19 5.27 -2.99
N PRO A 446 23.79 5.68 -4.13
CA PRO A 446 24.23 4.74 -5.18
C PRO A 446 25.16 3.63 -4.68
N VAL A 447 26.04 3.93 -3.73
CA VAL A 447 26.98 2.97 -3.14
C VAL A 447 26.22 1.81 -2.48
N TYR A 448 25.23 2.11 -1.64
CA TYR A 448 24.39 1.10 -0.99
C TYR A 448 23.66 0.23 -2.02
N ARG A 449 23.07 0.86 -3.05
CA ARG A 449 22.38 0.12 -4.13
C ARG A 449 23.32 -0.84 -4.85
N LYS A 450 24.54 -0.42 -5.18
CA LYS A 450 25.55 -1.27 -5.83
C LYS A 450 25.95 -2.46 -4.95
N GLN A 451 26.17 -2.22 -3.65
CA GLN A 451 26.48 -3.27 -2.68
C GLN A 451 25.33 -4.26 -2.53
N LEU A 452 24.09 -3.77 -2.43
CA LEU A 452 22.90 -4.62 -2.37
C LEU A 452 22.75 -5.48 -3.64
N SER A 453 22.90 -4.88 -4.82
CA SER A 453 22.85 -5.62 -6.09
C SER A 453 23.91 -6.73 -6.17
N ALA A 454 25.14 -6.46 -5.70
CA ALA A 454 26.21 -7.46 -5.69
C ALA A 454 25.91 -8.63 -4.73
N ARG A 455 25.42 -8.33 -3.52
CA ARG A 455 24.99 -9.34 -2.53
C ARG A 455 23.85 -10.19 -3.09
N PHE A 456 22.84 -9.54 -3.65
CA PHE A 456 21.67 -10.22 -4.22
C PHE A 456 22.06 -11.14 -5.38
N ALA A 457 22.89 -10.67 -6.31
CA ALA A 457 23.36 -11.49 -7.43
C ALA A 457 24.13 -12.74 -6.99
N ARG A 458 24.92 -12.63 -5.92
CA ARG A 458 25.64 -13.77 -5.32
C ARG A 458 24.67 -14.79 -4.73
N LEU A 459 23.69 -14.34 -3.94
CA LEU A 459 22.72 -15.22 -3.29
C LEU A 459 21.75 -15.86 -4.29
N MET A 460 21.32 -15.13 -5.32
CA MET A 460 20.49 -15.69 -6.40
C MET A 460 21.17 -16.86 -7.10
N ARG A 461 22.46 -16.73 -7.44
CA ARG A 461 23.23 -17.84 -8.03
C ARG A 461 23.29 -19.06 -7.12
N ARG A 462 23.38 -18.86 -5.80
CA ARG A 462 23.41 -19.96 -4.82
C ARG A 462 22.11 -20.76 -4.81
N HIS A 463 20.98 -20.10 -5.04
CA HIS A 463 19.64 -20.72 -5.01
C HIS A 463 19.11 -21.08 -6.42
N GLY A 464 19.94 -20.97 -7.47
CA GLY A 464 19.53 -21.30 -8.84
C GLY A 464 18.46 -20.37 -9.42
N LEU A 465 18.36 -19.14 -8.91
CA LEU A 465 17.37 -18.15 -9.34
C LEU A 465 17.96 -17.22 -10.40
N ASP A 466 17.22 -17.00 -11.48
CA ASP A 466 17.62 -16.07 -12.53
C ASP A 466 17.26 -14.62 -12.19
N SER A 467 18.17 -13.69 -12.52
CA SER A 467 17.87 -12.27 -12.53
C SER A 467 17.10 -11.95 -13.79
N ASN A 468 15.78 -11.82 -13.67
CA ASN A 468 14.95 -11.51 -14.82
C ASN A 468 14.09 -10.29 -14.57
N VAL A 469 14.43 -9.19 -15.26
CA VAL A 469 13.54 -8.07 -15.50
C VAL A 469 12.65 -8.50 -16.67
N PHE A 470 11.51 -9.13 -16.39
CA PHE A 470 10.46 -9.43 -17.37
C PHE A 470 10.95 -9.97 -18.73
N ARG A 471 11.52 -11.19 -18.82
CA ARG A 471 11.44 -11.92 -20.09
C ARG A 471 10.02 -12.44 -20.24
N THR A 472 9.28 -11.86 -21.18
CA THR A 472 8.22 -12.59 -21.88
C THR A 472 8.84 -13.86 -22.42
N SER A 473 8.16 -15.01 -22.24
CA SER A 473 8.55 -16.26 -22.88
C SER A 473 8.91 -16.00 -24.33
N GLU A 474 10.14 -16.34 -24.74
CA GLU A 474 10.53 -16.38 -26.14
C GLU A 474 9.63 -17.38 -26.84
N VAL A 475 8.58 -16.87 -27.49
CA VAL A 475 8.05 -17.53 -28.67
C VAL A 475 8.90 -16.98 -29.80
N GLU A 476 9.78 -17.81 -30.35
CA GLU A 476 10.52 -17.48 -31.56
C GLU A 476 9.52 -16.99 -32.62
N PRO A 477 9.72 -15.81 -33.22
CA PRO A 477 8.91 -15.41 -34.35
C PRO A 477 9.16 -16.44 -35.46
N ALA A 478 8.09 -17.13 -35.86
CA ALA A 478 8.08 -18.00 -37.02
C ALA A 478 8.79 -17.28 -38.16
N SER A 479 9.94 -17.84 -38.58
CA SER A 479 10.77 -17.30 -39.64
C SER A 479 9.91 -17.08 -40.88
N SER A 480 9.71 -15.83 -41.24
CA SER A 480 9.19 -15.48 -42.56
C SER A 480 10.22 -15.93 -43.59
N ALA A 481 9.94 -17.06 -44.23
CA ALA A 481 10.62 -17.48 -45.43
C ALA A 481 10.52 -16.37 -46.49
N GLY A 482 11.64 -16.08 -47.14
CA GLY A 482 11.66 -15.49 -48.48
C GLY A 482 12.15 -14.04 -48.58
N ALA A 483 13.45 -13.82 -48.42
CA ALA A 483 14.15 -12.76 -49.17
C ALA A 483 15.58 -13.22 -49.51
N LEU A 484 15.87 -13.26 -50.81
CA LEU A 484 17.09 -13.73 -51.46
C LEU A 484 18.34 -12.88 -51.13
N PRO A 485 19.56 -13.41 -51.35
CA PRO A 485 20.78 -12.89 -50.74
C PRO A 485 21.37 -11.70 -51.52
N ALA A 486 21.75 -10.64 -50.80
CA ALA A 486 22.55 -9.55 -51.33
C ALA A 486 23.99 -9.61 -50.81
N GLN A 487 24.90 -9.46 -51.76
CA GLN A 487 26.33 -9.73 -51.72
C GLN A 487 27.14 -8.81 -50.78
N ARG A 488 28.28 -9.35 -50.33
CA ARG A 488 29.43 -8.65 -49.74
C ARG A 488 29.93 -7.49 -50.63
N ARG A 489 30.20 -6.34 -49.99
CA ARG A 489 31.22 -5.28 -50.23
C ARG A 489 30.94 -4.23 -49.15
N GLY A 490 31.83 -3.57 -48.43
CA GLY A 490 33.28 -3.42 -48.39
C GLY A 490 33.55 -2.39 -47.27
N SER A 491 34.74 -2.46 -46.67
CA SER A 491 35.23 -1.63 -45.56
C SER A 491 35.27 -0.12 -45.85
N ALA A 492 34.84 0.71 -44.87
CA ALA A 492 35.49 1.98 -44.52
C ALA A 492 34.85 2.61 -43.26
N THR A 493 35.70 3.01 -42.32
CA THR A 493 35.45 3.95 -41.20
C THR A 493 36.48 5.09 -41.33
N PRO A 494 36.45 6.17 -40.53
CA PRO A 494 35.41 7.20 -40.34
C PRO A 494 36.00 8.63 -40.52
N VAL A 495 35.22 9.69 -40.81
CA VAL A 495 35.72 11.08 -40.63
C VAL A 495 34.60 12.01 -40.17
N GLN A 496 34.98 12.87 -39.23
CA GLN A 496 34.22 13.83 -38.41
C GLN A 496 34.63 15.25 -38.83
N GLU A 497 33.68 16.19 -38.96
CA GLU A 497 33.83 17.68 -38.98
C GLU A 497 32.44 18.27 -39.35
N SER A 498 31.88 19.37 -38.84
CA SER A 498 32.19 20.50 -37.92
C SER A 498 30.79 21.10 -37.52
N LEU A 499 30.47 21.51 -36.29
CA LEU A 499 30.76 22.74 -35.51
C LEU A 499 30.30 24.11 -36.10
N PHE A 500 29.18 24.63 -35.54
CA PHE A 500 28.75 26.04 -35.28
C PHE A 500 28.20 26.96 -36.41
N PRO A 501 27.52 28.12 -36.12
CA PRO A 501 27.05 28.71 -34.83
C PRO A 501 25.61 29.30 -34.81
N LEU A 502 24.95 29.30 -33.65
CA LEU A 502 24.48 30.48 -32.86
C LEU A 502 23.63 30.02 -31.65
#